data_AF-A0A4R0H577-F1
#
_entry.id   AF-A0A4R0H577-F1
#
_cell.length_a   1.000
_cell.length_b   1.000
_cell.length_c   1.000
_cell.angle_alpha   90.00
_cell.angle_beta   90.00
_cell.angle_gamma   90.00
#
_symmetry.space_group_name_H-M   'P 1'
#
loop_
_entity.id
_entity.type
_entity.pdbx_description
1 polymer ?
#
loop_
_entity_poly.entity_id
_entity_poly.type
_entity_poly.pdbx_seq_one_letter_code
_entity_poly.pdbx_strand_id
1 'polypeptide(L)'
;MNFVYFTVDNLPHEKNTPVNFSLKNVELLRDGDVIASLGDLKITSLPFFYFCPVPTGFRKIEFRMKNSPPARIVCSAGYLKSGEYLVNTPEGEKALSFNALNGQWTLDRASRAAIDHRHFVERGFTLVRPMKTNSRNASIN
;
A
#
# COMPACT_ATOMS: atom_id res chain seq x y z
N MET A 1 -2.97 -14.25 9.10
CA MET A 1 -2.70 -13.60 7.81
C MET A 1 -1.89 -12.35 8.07
N ASN A 2 -0.96 -12.03 7.17
CA ASN A 2 -0.37 -10.69 7.12
C ASN A 2 -0.98 -9.92 5.95
N PHE A 3 -0.85 -8.60 5.97
CA PHE A 3 -1.14 -7.75 4.82
C PHE A 3 0.17 -7.21 4.30
N VAL A 4 0.38 -7.32 2.99
CA VAL A 4 1.57 -6.84 2.30
C VAL A 4 1.17 -5.82 1.26
N TYR A 5 2.10 -4.96 0.90
CA TYR A 5 1.90 -3.95 -0.11
C TYR A 5 2.96 -4.01 -1.20
N PHE A 6 2.61 -3.46 -2.35
CA PHE A 6 3.50 -3.06 -3.44
C PHE A 6 3.19 -1.59 -3.79
N THR A 7 4.21 -0.74 -3.86
CA THR A 7 4.04 0.66 -4.27
C THR A 7 4.93 1.00 -5.45
N VAL A 8 4.46 1.97 -6.22
CA VAL A 8 5.23 2.66 -7.24
C VAL A 8 5.12 4.15 -6.97
N ASP A 9 6.25 4.84 -6.89
CA ASP A 9 6.31 6.27 -6.62
C ASP A 9 7.45 6.92 -7.43
N ASN A 10 7.49 8.24 -7.47
CA ASN A 10 8.61 8.99 -8.02
C ASN A 10 9.80 8.99 -7.05
N LEU A 11 11.01 9.23 -7.57
CA LEU A 11 12.13 9.58 -6.73
C LEU A 11 11.81 10.82 -5.86
N PRO A 12 12.36 10.89 -4.63
CA PRO A 12 12.22 12.08 -3.81
C PRO A 12 12.62 13.34 -4.59
N HIS A 13 11.79 14.39 -4.50
CA HIS A 13 11.98 15.71 -5.13
C HIS A 13 11.61 15.85 -6.62
N GLU A 14 11.10 14.81 -7.27
CA GLU A 14 10.53 14.97 -8.61
C GLU A 14 9.08 15.45 -8.57
N LYS A 15 8.76 16.43 -9.42
CA LYS A 15 7.39 16.91 -9.60
C LYS A 15 6.60 15.87 -10.40
N ASN A 16 5.30 15.80 -10.12
CA ASN A 16 4.31 14.95 -10.80
C ASN A 16 4.45 15.06 -12.32
N THR A 17 5.23 14.16 -12.90
CA THR A 17 5.31 13.97 -14.34
C THR A 17 4.13 13.08 -14.72
N PRO A 18 3.38 13.38 -15.78
CA PRO A 18 2.34 12.46 -16.27
C PRO A 18 2.96 11.08 -16.50
N VAL A 19 2.40 10.06 -15.85
CA VAL A 19 2.89 8.69 -15.95
C VAL A 19 1.92 7.82 -16.74
N ASN A 20 2.45 7.07 -17.69
CA ASN A 20 1.73 6.02 -18.38
C ASN A 20 2.72 4.94 -18.82
N PHE A 21 2.88 3.92 -17.98
CA PHE A 21 3.74 2.77 -18.29
C PHE A 21 3.14 1.50 -17.69
N SER A 22 3.77 0.36 -17.98
CA SER A 22 3.34 -0.92 -17.44
C SER A 22 4.49 -1.68 -16.80
N LEU A 23 4.23 -2.27 -15.65
CA LEU A 23 5.09 -3.26 -15.02
C LEU A 23 4.58 -4.65 -15.37
N LYS A 24 5.47 -5.54 -15.81
CA LYS A 24 5.13 -6.85 -16.35
C LYS A 24 5.40 -7.94 -15.32
N ASN A 25 4.40 -8.80 -15.09
CA ASN A 25 4.46 -9.94 -14.18
C ASN A 25 5.04 -9.60 -12.80
N VAL A 26 4.40 -8.67 -12.09
CA VAL A 26 4.79 -8.28 -10.74
C VAL A 26 4.38 -9.38 -9.77
N GLU A 27 5.36 -9.84 -8.99
CA GLU A 27 5.19 -10.87 -7.96
C GLU A 27 5.79 -10.38 -6.65
N LEU A 28 5.12 -10.71 -5.55
CA LEU A 28 5.63 -10.52 -4.20
C LEU A 28 6.20 -11.83 -3.69
N LEU A 29 7.40 -11.74 -3.12
CA LEU A 29 8.15 -12.89 -2.63
C LEU A 29 8.40 -12.78 -1.14
N ARG A 30 8.50 -13.93 -0.50
CA ARG A 30 9.02 -14.08 0.86
C ARG A 30 9.86 -15.35 0.91
N ASP A 31 11.12 -15.21 1.32
CA ASP A 31 12.10 -16.31 1.32
C ASP A 31 12.30 -16.95 -0.08
N GLY A 32 12.16 -16.15 -1.14
CA GLY A 32 12.25 -16.64 -2.54
C GLY A 32 10.97 -17.27 -3.08
N ASP A 33 9.99 -17.57 -2.23
CA ASP A 33 8.70 -18.13 -2.63
C ASP A 33 7.71 -17.02 -3.02
N VAL A 34 6.93 -17.26 -4.09
CA VAL A 34 5.87 -16.34 -4.51
C VAL A 34 4.70 -16.44 -3.53
N ILE A 35 4.42 -15.34 -2.83
CA ILE A 35 3.30 -15.23 -1.88
C ILE A 35 2.10 -14.48 -2.43
N ALA A 36 2.28 -13.69 -3.50
CA ALA A 36 1.21 -13.06 -4.26
C ALA A 36 1.66 -12.74 -5.69
N SER A 37 0.79 -12.99 -6.66
CA SER A 37 1.00 -12.63 -8.07
C SER A 37 0.05 -11.49 -8.44
N LEU A 38 0.60 -10.31 -8.71
CA LEU A 38 -0.16 -9.12 -9.10
C LEU A 38 -0.38 -9.07 -10.61
N GLY A 39 0.45 -9.77 -11.38
CA GLY A 39 0.38 -9.81 -12.83
C GLY A 39 0.87 -8.52 -13.48
N ASP A 40 0.29 -8.17 -14.62
CA ASP A 40 0.65 -6.94 -15.34
C ASP A 40 -0.07 -5.74 -14.74
N LEU A 41 0.70 -4.75 -14.30
CA LEU A 41 0.19 -3.52 -13.70
C LEU A 41 0.33 -2.35 -14.67
N LYS A 42 -0.79 -1.69 -14.99
CA LYS A 42 -0.79 -0.43 -15.72
C LYS A 42 -0.76 0.74 -14.73
N ILE A 43 0.30 1.53 -14.78
CA ILE A 43 0.49 2.69 -13.90
C ILE A 43 0.11 3.96 -14.66
N THR A 44 -1.01 4.57 -14.24
CA THR A 44 -1.57 5.80 -14.83
C THR A 44 -1.54 6.99 -13.88
N SER A 45 -1.21 6.76 -12.61
CA SER A 45 -1.09 7.78 -11.58
C SER A 45 -0.06 7.34 -10.55
N LEU A 46 0.61 8.32 -9.95
CA LEU A 46 1.51 8.13 -8.81
C LEU A 46 1.05 9.00 -7.63
N PRO A 47 1.25 8.54 -6.38
CA PRO A 47 1.73 7.21 -6.04
C PRO A 47 0.70 6.12 -6.40
N PHE A 48 1.19 4.97 -6.88
CA PHE A 48 0.38 3.77 -7.02
C PHE A 48 0.62 2.88 -5.79
N PHE A 49 -0.47 2.40 -5.20
CA PHE A 49 -0.40 1.55 -4.02
C PHE A 49 -1.35 0.36 -4.18
N TYR A 50 -0.78 -0.84 -4.11
CA TYR A 50 -1.51 -2.09 -4.06
C TYR A 50 -1.24 -2.77 -2.72
N PHE A 51 -2.25 -3.41 -2.15
CA PHE A 51 -2.06 -4.26 -0.97
C PHE A 51 -2.98 -5.46 -1.03
N CYS A 52 -2.58 -6.57 -0.41
CA CYS A 52 -3.37 -7.78 -0.33
C CYS A 52 -3.04 -8.60 0.92
N PRO A 53 -3.95 -9.49 1.36
CA PRO A 53 -3.63 -10.47 2.39
C PRO A 53 -2.76 -11.61 1.85
N VAL A 54 -1.88 -12.13 2.69
CA VAL A 54 -1.01 -13.29 2.42
C VAL A 54 -0.91 -14.21 3.66
N PRO A 55 -0.50 -15.48 3.50
CA PRO A 55 -0.21 -16.36 4.63
C PRO A 55 0.78 -15.75 5.61
N THR A 56 0.62 -16.05 6.91
CA THR A 56 1.48 -15.45 7.95
C THR A 56 2.95 -15.80 7.76
N GLY A 57 3.86 -14.85 8.03
CA GLY A 57 5.30 -15.05 8.06
C GLY A 57 6.03 -13.76 8.48
N PHE A 58 7.32 -13.86 8.79
CA PHE A 58 8.07 -12.78 9.45
C PHE A 58 9.26 -12.26 8.65
N ARG A 59 9.53 -12.88 7.51
CA ARG A 59 10.68 -12.56 6.66
C ARG A 59 10.36 -11.40 5.73
N LYS A 60 11.39 -10.73 5.25
CA LYS A 60 11.25 -9.54 4.40
C LYS A 60 10.40 -9.85 3.17
N ILE A 61 9.57 -8.89 2.78
CA ILE A 61 8.84 -8.94 1.52
C ILE A 61 9.73 -8.35 0.43
N GLU A 62 9.87 -9.11 -0.65
CA GLU A 62 10.60 -8.72 -1.84
C GLU A 62 9.65 -8.71 -3.03
N PHE A 63 10.10 -8.18 -4.16
CA PHE A 63 9.33 -8.17 -5.39
C PHE A 63 10.20 -8.50 -6.60
N ARG A 64 9.58 -9.10 -7.61
CA ARG A 64 10.17 -9.39 -8.91
C ARG A 64 9.23 -8.92 -10.01
N MET A 65 9.81 -8.53 -11.14
CA MET A 65 9.11 -8.12 -12.35
C MET A 65 9.93 -8.49 -13.58
N LYS A 66 9.27 -8.67 -14.73
CA LYS A 66 9.93 -9.06 -16.00
C LYS A 66 10.60 -7.89 -16.72
N ASN A 67 10.19 -6.66 -16.45
CA ASN A 67 10.79 -5.46 -17.01
C ASN A 67 11.28 -4.52 -15.91
N SER A 68 12.12 -3.56 -16.27
CA SER A 68 12.54 -2.50 -15.35
C SER A 68 11.53 -1.35 -15.37
N PRO A 69 11.32 -0.67 -14.22
CA PRO A 69 10.56 0.57 -14.20
C PRO A 69 11.31 1.66 -14.99
N PRO A 70 10.62 2.69 -15.50
CA PRO A 70 11.26 3.84 -16.12
C PRO A 70 12.28 4.50 -15.19
N ALA A 71 13.20 5.28 -15.75
CA ALA A 71 14.12 6.08 -14.95
C ALA A 71 13.32 6.95 -13.96
N ARG A 72 13.88 7.11 -12.75
CA ARG A 72 13.31 7.94 -11.67
C ARG A 72 12.00 7.43 -11.04
N ILE A 73 11.60 6.21 -11.37
CA ILE A 73 10.51 5.48 -10.69
C ILE A 73 11.09 4.53 -9.65
N VAL A 74 10.50 4.55 -8.45
CA VAL A 74 10.87 3.66 -7.34
C VAL A 74 9.73 2.68 -7.06
N CYS A 75 10.05 1.39 -7.07
CA CYS A 75 9.15 0.33 -6.63
C CYS A 75 9.54 -0.13 -5.23
N SER A 76 8.57 -0.39 -4.37
CA SER A 76 8.82 -0.92 -3.03
C SER A 76 7.77 -1.94 -2.60
N ALA A 77 8.12 -2.84 -1.71
CA ALA A 77 7.19 -3.80 -1.11
C ALA A 77 7.48 -3.97 0.38
N GLY A 78 6.47 -4.37 1.14
CA GLY A 78 6.60 -4.52 2.59
C GLY A 78 5.35 -5.03 3.26
N TYR A 79 5.41 -5.19 4.58
CA TYR A 79 4.24 -5.43 5.40
C TYR A 79 3.46 -4.13 5.62
N LEU A 80 2.15 -4.18 5.42
CA LEU A 80 1.24 -3.10 5.79
C LEU A 80 1.08 -3.10 7.31
N LYS A 81 1.53 -2.03 7.97
CA LYS A 81 1.54 -1.91 9.43
C LYS A 81 0.24 -1.30 9.94
N SER A 82 -0.14 -1.58 11.18
CA SER A 82 -1.23 -0.81 11.83
C SER A 82 -0.88 0.67 11.87
N GLY A 83 -1.87 1.53 11.66
CA GLY A 83 -1.67 2.99 11.67
C GLY A 83 -2.71 3.72 10.84
N GLU A 84 -2.55 5.04 10.75
CA GLU A 84 -3.38 5.88 9.88
C GLU A 84 -2.78 5.99 8.48
N TYR A 85 -3.65 5.92 7.48
CA TYR A 85 -3.29 6.06 6.07
C TYR A 85 -4.18 7.08 5.41
N LEU A 86 -3.60 7.83 4.48
CA LEU A 86 -4.37 8.62 3.53
C LEU A 86 -4.93 7.68 2.48
N VAL A 87 -6.25 7.70 2.31
CA VAL A 87 -7.02 6.86 1.41
C VAL A 87 -7.81 7.75 0.48
N ASN A 88 -7.71 7.51 -0.82
CA ASN A 88 -8.59 8.15 -1.79
C ASN A 88 -9.91 7.37 -1.82
N THR A 89 -11.02 8.07 -1.63
CA THR A 89 -12.37 7.52 -1.69
C THR A 89 -13.14 8.19 -2.83
N PRO A 90 -14.27 7.62 -3.30
CA PRO A 90 -15.14 8.30 -4.26
C PRO A 90 -15.62 9.69 -3.80
N GLU A 91 -15.62 9.95 -2.49
CA GLU A 91 -16.00 11.24 -1.88
C GLU A 91 -14.81 12.19 -1.67
N GLY A 92 -13.59 11.77 -2.04
CA GLY A 92 -12.34 12.50 -1.83
C GLY A 92 -11.37 11.81 -0.87
N GLU A 93 -10.25 12.46 -0.58
CA GLU A 93 -9.22 11.93 0.29
C GLU A 93 -9.66 11.93 1.77
N LYS A 94 -9.47 10.80 2.46
CA LYS A 94 -9.80 10.63 3.88
C LYS A 94 -8.67 9.90 4.62
N ALA A 95 -8.49 10.23 5.89
CA ALA A 95 -7.60 9.48 6.78
C ALA A 95 -8.36 8.30 7.40
N LEU A 96 -7.92 7.07 7.12
CA LEU A 96 -8.51 5.85 7.68
C LEU A 96 -7.48 5.10 8.51
N SER A 97 -7.93 4.49 9.61
CA SER A 97 -7.07 3.67 10.47
C SER A 97 -7.11 2.21 10.03
N PHE A 98 -5.94 1.60 9.85
CA PHE A 98 -5.80 0.17 9.56
C PHE A 98 -5.27 -0.56 10.78
N ASN A 99 -5.82 -1.74 11.05
CA ASN A 99 -5.33 -2.67 12.06
C ASN A 99 -4.80 -3.94 11.39
N ALA A 100 -3.47 -4.11 11.37
CA ALA A 100 -2.80 -5.26 10.77
C ALA A 100 -3.05 -6.59 11.50
N LEU A 101 -3.50 -6.56 12.76
CA LEU A 101 -3.79 -7.77 13.53
C LEU A 101 -5.05 -8.48 13.01
N ASN A 102 -6.08 -7.71 12.65
CA ASN A 102 -7.36 -8.23 12.19
C ASN A 102 -7.68 -7.92 10.72
N GLY A 103 -6.85 -7.10 10.05
CA GLY A 103 -7.03 -6.74 8.65
C GLY A 103 -8.14 -5.74 8.38
N GLN A 104 -8.58 -5.00 9.39
CA GLN A 104 -9.74 -4.11 9.29
C GLN A 104 -9.34 -2.64 9.16
N TRP A 105 -10.13 -1.92 8.38
CA TRP A 105 -10.13 -0.46 8.24
C TRP A 105 -11.26 0.14 9.04
N THR A 106 -10.96 1.09 9.92
CA THR A 106 -11.98 1.89 10.62
C THR A 106 -12.47 3.01 9.71
N LEU A 107 -13.74 2.97 9.33
CA LEU A 107 -14.41 4.01 8.55
C LEU A 107 -14.79 5.22 9.40
N ASP A 108 -15.32 4.93 10.58
CA ASP A 108 -15.72 5.93 11.56
C ASP A 108 -15.38 5.41 12.96
N ARG A 109 -14.65 6.23 13.71
CA ARG A 109 -14.23 5.92 15.08
C ARG A 109 -15.40 5.97 16.06
N ALA A 110 -16.39 6.82 15.81
CA ALA A 110 -17.54 7.00 16.70
C ALA A 110 -18.49 5.79 16.63
N SER A 111 -18.86 5.35 15.43
CA SER A 111 -19.71 4.17 15.22
C SER A 111 -18.98 2.83 15.29
N ARG A 112 -17.64 2.83 15.41
CA ARG A 112 -16.78 1.63 15.27
C ARG A 112 -17.04 0.86 13.98
N ALA A 113 -17.55 1.52 12.95
CA ALA A 113 -17.76 0.91 11.65
C ALA A 113 -16.40 0.50 11.06
N ALA A 114 -16.24 -0.79 10.79
CA ALA A 114 -15.01 -1.36 10.28
C ALA A 114 -15.27 -2.24 9.06
N ILE A 115 -14.32 -2.27 8.14
CA ILE A 115 -14.43 -3.02 6.89
C ILE A 115 -13.14 -3.79 6.64
N ASP A 116 -13.24 -4.96 6.03
CA ASP A 116 -12.04 -5.71 5.63
C ASP A 116 -11.47 -5.20 4.29
N HIS A 117 -10.38 -5.82 3.83
CA HIS A 117 -9.74 -5.50 2.56
C HIS A 117 -10.66 -5.68 1.34
N ARG A 118 -11.53 -6.71 1.32
CA ARG A 118 -12.42 -6.94 0.18
C ARG A 118 -13.41 -5.79 0.04
N HIS A 119 -14.05 -5.43 1.15
CA HIS A 119 -14.99 -4.32 1.20
C HIS A 119 -14.31 -2.95 1.00
N PHE A 120 -13.01 -2.83 1.28
CA PHE A 120 -12.23 -1.63 0.96
C PHE A 120 -12.11 -1.47 -0.56
N VAL A 121 -11.72 -2.54 -1.26
CA VAL A 121 -11.58 -2.53 -2.73
C VAL A 121 -12.94 -2.38 -3.43
N GLU A 122 -13.98 -3.07 -2.96
CA GLU A 122 -15.34 -3.00 -3.54
C GLU A 122 -15.94 -1.58 -3.45
N ARG A 123 -15.55 -0.78 -2.45
CA ARG A 123 -15.94 0.64 -2.34
C ARG A 123 -15.14 1.58 -3.26
N GLY A 124 -14.19 1.06 -4.03
CA GLY A 124 -13.31 1.86 -4.87
C GLY A 124 -12.28 2.66 -4.08
N PHE A 125 -11.96 2.25 -2.86
CA PHE A 125 -10.96 2.93 -2.05
C PHE A 125 -9.55 2.55 -2.52
N THR A 126 -8.63 3.51 -2.55
CA THR A 126 -7.23 3.27 -2.88
C THR A 126 -6.32 3.87 -1.81
N LEU A 127 -5.27 3.13 -1.45
CA LEU A 127 -4.26 3.68 -0.56
C LEU A 127 -3.41 4.72 -1.29
N VAL A 128 -3.11 5.81 -0.61
CA VAL A 128 -2.18 6.82 -1.11
C VAL A 128 -0.84 6.67 -0.42
N ARG A 129 -0.82 6.80 0.90
CA ARG A 129 0.40 6.70 1.72
C ARG A 129 0.08 6.51 3.21
N PRO A 130 1.01 5.95 4.01
CA PRO A 130 0.94 6.09 5.46
C PRO A 130 0.92 7.58 5.84
N MET A 131 0.05 7.95 6.77
CA MET A 131 0.17 9.24 7.41
C MET A 131 1.36 9.17 8.35
N LYS A 132 2.24 10.17 8.30
CA LYS A 132 3.21 10.35 9.37
C LYS A 132 2.41 10.61 10.62
N THR A 133 2.36 9.66 11.53
CA THR A 133 2.04 9.96 12.93
C THR A 133 3.15 10.90 13.38
N ASN A 134 2.87 12.20 13.39
CA ASN A 134 3.63 13.11 14.23
C ASN A 134 3.35 12.62 15.66
N SER A 135 4.14 11.66 16.14
CA SER A 135 4.26 11.43 17.56
C SER A 135 4.95 12.67 18.12
N ARG A 136 4.19 13.77 18.30
CA ARG A 136 4.45 14.74 19.35
C ARG A 136 4.23 14.00 20.67
N ASN A 137 5.24 13.20 21.01
CA ASN A 137 5.57 12.70 22.32
C ASN A 137 7.07 12.37 22.29
N ALA A 138 7.86 13.35 21.83
CA ALA A 138 9.19 13.57 22.38
C ALA A 138 9.01 14.52 23.57
N SER A 139 8.35 14.02 24.61
CA SER A 139 8.43 14.57 25.95
C SER A 139 8.94 13.41 26.80
N ILE A 140 10.26 13.29 26.84
CA ILE A 140 10.96 12.48 27.83
C ILE A 140 11.94 13.45 28.47
N ASN A 141 11.60 13.74 29.73
CA ASN A 141 12.31 14.42 30.83
C ASN A 141 13.72 14.94 30.58
#